data_AF-A0ABC8LPC5-F1
#
_entry.id   AF-A0ABC8LPC5-F1
#
_cell.length_a   1.000
_cell.length_b   1.000
_cell.length_c   1.000
_cell.angle_alpha   90.00
_cell.angle_beta   90.00
_cell.angle_gamma   90.00
#
_symmetry.space_group_name_H-M   'P 1'
#
loop_
_entity.id
_entity.type
_entity.pdbx_description
1 polymer ?
#
loop_
_entity_poly.entity_id
_entity_poly.type
_entity_poly.pdbx_seq_one_letter_code
_entity_poly.pdbx_strand_id
1 'polypeptide(L)'
;MVAVFYKDMLSCILPLREVTGSEANQNNQNHEQTLSETGKIEVTKESPRETKDDWVISIIDKLEQADRDDDTTIWGKVCIYRVPDYLQENDNKSYVPQTISLGPYHHGKKRLRFMDRHKWHAVNRILKRTNQNIKIYIDAMRELEEKARACYEGLLGLSSNEFVEMLVLDGCFVLELFRGAVEGFTELGYARNDPVFAMRGSMHSIQRDMIMLENQLPLFILNRLLELQLGTKSQTGLVAQLAFRFFDLLMPTDEPMTKTDQSKLENYLGEDKAFDPFADMRELHCLDVFRRSLLWSSPKPEPRRRKTDRFWDIQFNKGYLEIPRLLIHDGTKSLFLNLIAFEQCYIDSAMT
;
A
#
# COMPACT_ATOMS: atom_id res chain seq x y z
N MET A 1 21.79 11.84 -8.29
CA MET A 1 20.35 11.89 -7.95
C MET A 1 19.50 11.28 -9.07
N VAL A 2 19.55 11.79 -10.31
CA VAL A 2 18.80 11.21 -11.46
C VAL A 2 19.21 9.75 -11.76
N ALA A 3 20.50 9.41 -11.75
CA ALA A 3 20.94 8.04 -12.04
C ALA A 3 20.56 6.99 -10.96
N VAL A 4 20.45 7.40 -9.70
CA VAL A 4 19.97 6.53 -8.60
C VAL A 4 18.46 6.35 -8.72
N PHE A 5 17.75 7.43 -9.03
CA PHE A 5 16.31 7.40 -9.31
C PHE A 5 15.97 6.47 -10.50
N TYR A 6 16.75 6.49 -11.59
CA TYR A 6 16.57 5.55 -12.70
C TYR A 6 16.94 4.12 -12.31
N LYS A 7 18.00 3.89 -11.52
CA LYS A 7 18.38 2.54 -11.06
C LYS A 7 17.29 1.91 -10.19
N ASP A 8 16.79 2.66 -9.21
CA ASP A 8 15.76 2.20 -8.28
C ASP A 8 14.40 2.05 -8.98
N MET A 9 14.05 2.97 -9.90
CA MET A 9 12.85 2.85 -10.74
C MET A 9 12.96 1.69 -11.75
N LEU A 10 14.14 1.39 -12.28
CA LEU A 10 14.35 0.24 -13.18
C LEU A 10 14.29 -1.09 -12.43
N SER A 11 14.72 -1.15 -11.17
CA SER A 11 14.48 -2.34 -10.33
C SER A 11 13.00 -2.56 -10.03
N CYS A 12 12.17 -1.50 -10.00
CA CYS A 12 10.71 -1.63 -9.93
C CYS A 12 10.10 -2.23 -11.22
N ILE A 13 10.70 -1.97 -12.39
CA ILE A 13 10.10 -2.28 -13.71
C ILE A 13 10.63 -3.59 -14.32
N LEU A 14 11.87 -3.98 -14.02
CA LEU A 14 12.49 -5.18 -14.55
C LEU A 14 13.00 -6.06 -13.39
N PRO A 15 12.33 -7.19 -13.08
CA PRO A 15 12.86 -8.13 -12.11
C PRO A 15 14.12 -8.80 -12.70
N LEU A 16 15.30 -8.40 -12.22
CA LEU A 16 16.55 -9.06 -12.55
C LEU A 16 16.61 -10.40 -11.80
N ARG A 17 16.52 -11.51 -12.54
CA ARG A 17 16.93 -12.83 -12.05
C ARG A 17 18.44 -12.81 -11.83
N GLU A 18 18.88 -12.79 -10.58
CA GLU A 18 20.28 -13.05 -10.26
C GLU A 18 20.59 -14.53 -10.51
N VAL A 19 21.63 -14.76 -11.33
CA VAL A 19 22.25 -16.05 -11.54
C VAL A 19 23.28 -16.22 -10.42
N THR A 20 23.01 -17.13 -9.48
CA THR A 20 23.92 -17.46 -8.38
C THR A 20 25.13 -18.23 -8.91
N GLY A 21 26.31 -17.61 -8.86
CA GLY A 21 27.60 -18.28 -9.02
C GLY A 21 28.18 -18.60 -7.64
N SER A 22 28.43 -19.88 -7.39
CA SER A 22 29.12 -20.38 -6.19
C SER A 22 30.58 -19.96 -6.18
N GLU A 23 31.14 -19.67 -5.00
CA GLU A 23 32.49 -20.14 -4.67
C GLU A 23 32.72 -20.18 -3.15
N ALA A 24 33.35 -21.26 -2.73
CA ALA A 24 33.67 -21.62 -1.35
C ALA A 24 35.14 -21.30 -1.03
N ASN A 25 35.45 -21.02 0.24
CA ASN A 25 36.60 -21.58 1.01
C ASN A 25 36.64 -20.92 2.40
N GLN A 26 36.42 -21.70 3.48
CA GLN A 26 37.44 -22.36 4.31
C GLN A 26 38.43 -21.39 5.00
N ASN A 27 38.33 -21.28 6.33
CA ASN A 27 39.36 -21.85 7.21
C ASN A 27 38.97 -21.81 8.70
N ASN A 28 39.00 -22.98 9.32
CA ASN A 28 39.06 -23.21 10.77
C ASN A 28 40.46 -22.87 11.29
N GLN A 29 40.57 -22.35 12.52
CA GLN A 29 41.64 -22.77 13.43
C GLN A 29 41.29 -22.52 14.91
N ASN A 30 41.49 -23.61 15.66
CA ASN A 30 41.26 -23.89 17.08
C ASN A 30 41.99 -22.96 18.07
N HIS A 31 41.46 -22.83 19.30
CA HIS A 31 42.21 -23.17 20.53
C HIS A 31 41.29 -23.29 21.77
N GLU A 32 41.29 -24.49 22.38
CA GLU A 32 40.88 -24.76 23.76
C GLU A 32 42.05 -24.50 24.73
N GLN A 33 41.75 -24.10 25.98
CA GLN A 33 42.34 -24.63 27.23
C GLN A 33 41.72 -23.89 28.44
N THR A 34 40.81 -24.51 29.21
CA THR A 34 40.96 -25.38 30.42
C THR A 34 41.38 -24.67 31.73
N LEU A 35 40.45 -24.81 32.69
CA LEU A 35 40.39 -24.59 34.15
C LEU A 35 41.69 -24.54 35.00
N SER A 36 41.61 -23.76 36.10
CA SER A 36 41.98 -24.26 37.45
C SER A 36 41.30 -23.47 38.59
N GLU A 37 40.87 -24.22 39.61
CA GLU A 37 40.30 -23.81 40.92
C GLU A 37 41.44 -23.30 41.86
N THR A 38 41.29 -22.63 43.02
CA THR A 38 40.39 -22.69 44.18
C THR A 38 40.69 -21.47 45.10
N GLY A 39 39.76 -21.08 45.97
CA GLY A 39 40.07 -20.22 47.14
C GLY A 39 38.86 -19.52 47.76
N LYS A 40 38.31 -20.08 48.85
CA LYS A 40 37.23 -19.48 49.68
C LYS A 40 37.77 -18.35 50.57
N ILE A 41 36.94 -17.34 50.87
CA ILE A 41 36.58 -16.81 52.21
C ILE A 41 35.51 -15.72 52.05
N GLU A 42 34.41 -15.84 52.80
CA GLU A 42 33.30 -14.90 52.89
C GLU A 42 33.65 -13.64 53.71
N VAL A 43 33.21 -12.47 53.25
CA VAL A 43 32.83 -11.35 54.12
C VAL A 43 31.57 -10.71 53.54
N THR A 44 30.50 -10.78 54.32
CA THR A 44 29.17 -10.20 54.09
C THR A 44 29.23 -8.67 54.04
N LYS A 45 28.74 -8.08 52.95
CA LYS A 45 28.14 -6.74 52.93
C LYS A 45 26.87 -6.83 52.10
N GLU A 46 25.72 -6.77 52.78
CA GLU A 46 24.43 -6.56 52.14
C GLU A 46 24.43 -5.17 51.48
N SER A 47 24.49 -5.16 50.15
CA SER A 47 24.02 -4.05 49.34
C SER A 47 22.60 -4.38 48.83
N PRO A 48 21.75 -3.39 48.51
CA PRO A 48 20.39 -3.66 48.07
C PRO A 48 20.45 -4.56 46.85
N ARG A 49 19.81 -5.74 46.93
CA ARG A 49 19.62 -6.59 45.75
C ARG A 49 18.65 -5.85 44.84
N GLU A 50 19.19 -5.07 43.90
CA GLU A 50 18.48 -4.83 42.65
C GLU A 50 18.15 -6.22 42.09
N THR A 51 16.86 -6.51 42.05
CA THR A 51 16.29 -7.78 41.63
C THR A 51 16.76 -8.06 40.21
N LYS A 52 17.81 -8.87 40.10
CA LYS A 52 18.34 -9.45 38.85
C LYS A 52 17.24 -10.10 38.00
N ASP A 53 16.07 -10.33 38.58
CA ASP A 53 14.95 -11.02 37.98
C ASP A 53 14.02 -10.09 37.19
N ASP A 54 13.94 -8.79 37.47
CA ASP A 54 12.94 -7.93 36.79
C ASP A 54 13.28 -7.66 35.31
N TRP A 55 14.56 -7.41 35.02
CA TRP A 55 15.01 -7.24 33.63
C TRP A 55 15.05 -8.58 32.88
N VAL A 56 15.28 -9.70 33.59
CA VAL A 56 15.25 -11.05 33.02
C VAL A 56 13.82 -11.46 32.69
N ILE A 57 12.85 -11.20 33.58
CA ILE A 57 11.42 -11.41 33.32
C ILE A 57 10.99 -10.53 32.13
N SER A 58 11.43 -9.27 32.07
CA SER A 58 11.17 -8.42 30.90
C SER A 58 11.77 -8.97 29.59
N ILE A 59 12.93 -9.62 29.66
CA ILE A 59 13.55 -10.25 28.48
C ILE A 59 12.85 -11.55 28.12
N ILE A 60 12.46 -12.37 29.09
CA ILE A 60 11.69 -13.60 28.86
C ILE A 60 10.34 -13.25 28.24
N ASP A 61 9.63 -12.25 28.76
CA ASP A 61 8.37 -11.77 28.18
C ASP A 61 8.56 -11.25 26.74
N LYS A 62 9.68 -10.56 26.46
CA LYS A 62 10.02 -10.09 25.11
C LYS A 62 10.44 -11.22 24.17
N LEU A 63 11.11 -12.25 24.67
CA LEU A 63 11.50 -13.43 23.91
C LEU A 63 10.29 -14.32 23.62
N GLU A 64 9.39 -14.52 24.58
CA GLU A 64 8.11 -15.20 24.34
C GLU A 64 7.22 -14.42 23.37
N GLN A 65 7.28 -13.08 23.40
CA GLN A 65 6.62 -12.26 22.40
C GLN A 65 7.27 -12.42 21.02
N ALA A 66 8.61 -12.43 20.95
CA ALA A 66 9.34 -12.67 19.71
C ALA A 66 9.06 -14.07 19.14
N ASP A 67 9.02 -15.13 19.97
CA ASP A 67 8.69 -16.50 19.55
C ASP A 67 7.24 -16.61 19.04
N ARG A 68 6.31 -15.83 19.61
CA ARG A 68 4.93 -15.71 19.08
C ARG A 68 4.88 -14.94 17.75
N ASP A 69 5.83 -14.03 17.52
CA ASP A 69 5.91 -13.19 16.33
C ASP A 69 6.73 -13.85 15.19
N ASP A 70 7.59 -14.83 15.51
CA ASP A 70 8.42 -15.64 14.60
C ASP A 70 7.64 -16.77 13.91
N ASP A 71 6.39 -16.99 14.33
CA ASP A 71 5.40 -17.68 13.49
C ASP A 71 5.24 -16.83 12.22
N THR A 72 5.95 -17.23 11.15
CA THR A 72 5.91 -16.83 9.71
C THR A 72 4.58 -16.32 9.15
N THR A 73 3.48 -16.46 9.88
CA THR A 73 2.15 -15.92 9.69
C THR A 73 1.96 -14.42 9.97
N ILE A 74 2.76 -13.75 10.81
CA ILE A 74 2.59 -12.30 11.09
C ILE A 74 3.17 -11.44 9.96
N TRP A 75 4.42 -11.69 9.58
CA TRP A 75 5.09 -10.93 8.52
C TRP A 75 4.48 -11.18 7.12
N GLY A 76 3.93 -12.38 6.88
CA GLY A 76 3.22 -12.70 5.64
C GLY A 76 1.86 -11.99 5.46
N LYS A 77 1.33 -11.31 6.48
CA LYS A 77 0.04 -10.59 6.44
C LYS A 77 0.17 -9.08 6.24
N VAL A 78 1.34 -8.51 6.56
CA VAL A 78 1.57 -7.07 6.44
C VAL A 78 1.69 -6.68 4.97
N CYS A 79 0.92 -5.67 4.56
CA CYS A 79 1.02 -5.11 3.21
C CYS A 79 1.00 -3.58 3.19
N ILE A 80 0.77 -2.91 4.33
CA ILE A 80 0.75 -1.46 4.46
C ILE A 80 1.84 -1.04 5.44
N TYR A 81 2.99 -0.69 4.87
CA TYR A 81 4.21 -0.34 5.59
C TYR A 81 4.24 1.12 6.07
N ARG A 82 5.10 1.39 7.05
CA ARG A 82 5.53 2.73 7.44
C ARG A 82 6.66 3.17 6.52
N VAL A 83 6.75 4.46 6.22
CA VAL A 83 7.87 4.97 5.44
C VAL A 83 9.12 4.96 6.33
N PRO A 84 10.22 4.30 5.92
CA PRO A 84 11.46 4.31 6.70
C PRO A 84 11.97 5.72 6.97
N ASP A 85 12.45 5.98 8.19
CA ASP A 85 12.84 7.32 8.64
C ASP A 85 13.90 7.96 7.73
N TYR A 86 14.86 7.17 7.24
CA TYR A 86 15.93 7.64 6.35
C TYR A 86 15.42 8.21 5.01
N LEU A 87 14.25 7.78 4.53
CA LEU A 87 13.61 8.35 3.34
C LEU A 87 12.96 9.71 3.63
N GLN A 88 12.52 9.92 4.87
CA GLN A 88 11.81 11.14 5.28
C GLN A 88 12.75 12.30 5.62
N GLU A 89 14.02 12.01 5.97
CA GLU A 89 15.01 13.01 6.43
C GLU A 89 15.15 14.22 5.49
N ASN A 90 15.05 14.01 4.18
CA ASN A 90 15.26 15.04 3.17
C ASN A 90 13.96 15.59 2.55
N ASP A 91 12.84 14.86 2.60
CA ASP A 91 11.59 15.28 1.96
C ASP A 91 10.32 14.67 2.59
N ASN A 92 10.10 14.97 3.87
CA ASN A 92 8.91 14.50 4.60
C ASN A 92 7.57 14.90 3.92
N LYS A 93 7.52 16.03 3.21
CA LYS A 93 6.27 16.49 2.55
C LYS A 93 5.78 15.55 1.46
N SER A 94 6.67 14.79 0.83
CA SER A 94 6.34 13.86 -0.25
C SER A 94 5.69 12.56 0.23
N TYR A 95 5.80 12.23 1.52
CA TYR A 95 5.29 10.99 2.11
C TYR A 95 4.04 11.19 2.97
N VAL A 96 3.59 12.44 3.12
CA VAL A 96 2.54 12.80 4.06
C VAL A 96 1.33 13.36 3.30
N PRO A 97 0.11 12.80 3.51
CA PRO A 97 -1.09 13.30 2.86
C PRO A 97 -1.41 14.74 3.30
N GLN A 98 -1.94 15.52 2.36
CA GLN A 98 -2.20 16.96 2.52
C GLN A 98 -3.70 17.30 2.47
N THR A 99 -4.50 16.44 1.85
CA THR A 99 -5.93 16.64 1.57
C THR A 99 -6.79 15.64 2.30
N ILE A 100 -6.45 14.34 2.26
CA ILE A 100 -7.26 13.29 2.88
C ILE A 100 -6.41 12.25 3.61
N SER A 101 -6.83 11.93 4.83
CA SER A 101 -6.36 10.74 5.56
C SER A 101 -7.22 9.54 5.19
N LEU A 102 -6.60 8.42 4.88
CA LEU A 102 -7.20 7.10 4.69
C LEU A 102 -6.41 6.10 5.52
N GLY A 103 -7.11 5.33 6.35
CA GLY A 103 -6.44 4.39 7.24
C GLY A 103 -5.94 5.03 8.54
N PRO A 104 -5.25 4.23 9.37
CA PRO A 104 -4.95 4.57 10.76
C PRO A 104 -3.81 5.57 10.94
N TYR A 105 -2.77 5.55 10.11
CA TYR A 105 -1.52 6.29 10.34
C TYR A 105 -1.66 7.82 10.32
N HIS A 106 -2.63 8.34 9.57
CA HIS A 106 -2.91 9.77 9.50
C HIS A 106 -4.26 10.16 10.13
N HIS A 107 -4.95 9.20 10.74
CA HIS A 107 -6.29 9.40 11.30
C HIS A 107 -6.30 10.50 12.37
N GLY A 108 -7.34 11.33 12.35
CA GLY A 108 -7.56 12.38 13.34
C GLY A 108 -6.58 13.57 13.29
N LYS A 109 -5.58 13.59 12.39
CA LYS A 109 -4.64 14.71 12.22
C LYS A 109 -5.39 15.99 11.85
N LYS A 110 -5.23 17.04 12.65
CA LYS A 110 -5.99 18.32 12.56
C LYS A 110 -6.07 18.88 11.13
N ARG A 111 -4.97 18.81 10.36
CA ARG A 111 -4.90 19.34 8.99
C ARG A 111 -5.74 18.57 7.97
N LEU A 112 -6.11 17.32 8.25
CA LEU A 112 -6.85 16.43 7.34
C LEU A 112 -8.34 16.31 7.71
N ARG A 113 -8.73 16.79 8.89
CA ARG A 113 -10.10 16.68 9.43
C ARG A 113 -11.17 17.34 8.55
N PHE A 114 -10.78 18.29 7.71
CA PHE A 114 -11.71 18.93 6.78
C PHE A 114 -12.41 17.91 5.87
N MET A 115 -11.73 16.82 5.51
CA MET A 115 -12.30 15.81 4.63
C MET A 115 -13.29 14.87 5.35
N ASP A 116 -13.24 14.78 6.68
CA ASP A 116 -14.07 13.84 7.45
C ASP A 116 -15.57 14.12 7.26
N ARG A 117 -15.97 15.40 7.15
CA ARG A 117 -17.36 15.78 6.84
C ARG A 117 -17.84 15.22 5.49
N HIS A 118 -16.95 15.10 4.52
CA HIS A 118 -17.26 14.57 3.19
C HIS A 118 -17.34 13.04 3.19
N LYS A 119 -16.56 12.38 4.06
CA LYS A 119 -16.71 10.94 4.32
C LYS A 119 -18.06 10.60 4.93
N TRP A 120 -18.48 11.35 5.96
CA TRP A 120 -19.82 11.23 6.54
C TRP A 120 -20.92 11.51 5.51
N HIS A 121 -20.72 12.50 4.64
CA HIS A 121 -21.66 12.80 3.57
C HIS A 121 -21.80 11.62 2.59
N ALA A 122 -20.67 11.02 2.18
CA ALA A 122 -20.64 9.83 1.32
C ALA A 122 -21.41 8.65 1.94
N VAL A 123 -21.16 8.35 3.22
CA VAL A 123 -21.87 7.29 3.95
C VAL A 123 -23.37 7.55 3.97
N ASN A 124 -23.79 8.77 4.34
CA ASN A 124 -25.21 9.13 4.36
C ASN A 124 -25.85 9.01 2.97
N ARG A 125 -25.11 9.35 1.90
CA ARG A 125 -25.58 9.18 0.51
C ARG A 125 -25.81 7.72 0.18
N ILE A 126 -24.84 6.86 0.51
CA ILE A 126 -24.92 5.41 0.29
C ILE A 126 -26.14 4.85 1.03
N LEU A 127 -26.29 5.12 2.32
CA LEU A 127 -27.40 4.58 3.14
C LEU A 127 -28.77 4.98 2.61
N LYS A 128 -28.92 6.24 2.16
CA LYS A 128 -30.17 6.71 1.53
C LYS A 128 -30.44 6.01 0.19
N ARG A 129 -29.40 5.76 -0.60
CA ARG A 129 -29.51 5.12 -1.92
C ARG A 129 -29.82 3.63 -1.81
N THR A 130 -29.21 2.93 -0.86
CA THR A 130 -29.41 1.49 -0.65
C THR A 130 -30.57 1.17 0.30
N ASN A 131 -31.11 2.19 0.98
CA ASN A 131 -32.11 2.05 2.03
C ASN A 131 -31.69 1.06 3.14
N GLN A 132 -30.41 1.13 3.54
CA GLN A 132 -29.80 0.24 4.53
C GLN A 132 -29.52 0.96 5.84
N ASN A 133 -29.41 0.19 6.92
CA ASN A 133 -28.96 0.69 8.21
C ASN A 133 -27.43 0.65 8.31
N ILE A 134 -26.83 1.72 8.87
CA ILE A 134 -25.38 1.81 9.10
C ILE A 134 -24.83 0.64 9.92
N LYS A 135 -25.64 0.04 10.80
CA LYS A 135 -25.24 -1.11 11.62
C LYS A 135 -24.74 -2.29 10.79
N ILE A 136 -25.30 -2.51 9.59
CA ILE A 136 -24.86 -3.58 8.68
C ILE A 136 -23.39 -3.38 8.28
N TYR A 137 -22.98 -2.13 8.04
CA TYR A 137 -21.61 -1.77 7.67
C TYR A 137 -20.67 -1.89 8.87
N ILE A 138 -21.11 -1.43 10.04
CA ILE A 138 -20.33 -1.52 11.29
C ILE A 138 -20.08 -2.99 11.65
N ASP A 139 -21.11 -3.82 11.64
CA ASP A 139 -21.00 -5.24 11.99
C ASP A 139 -20.06 -5.97 11.00
N ALA A 140 -20.20 -5.71 9.70
CA ALA A 140 -19.32 -6.29 8.68
C ALA A 140 -17.85 -5.84 8.81
N MET A 141 -17.59 -4.59 9.17
CA MET A 141 -16.21 -4.11 9.39
C MET A 141 -15.63 -4.61 10.71
N ARG A 142 -16.46 -4.86 11.71
CA ARG A 142 -16.04 -5.45 12.99
C ARG A 142 -15.59 -6.90 12.82
N GLU A 143 -16.29 -7.68 11.99
CA GLU A 143 -15.86 -9.05 11.63
C GLU A 143 -14.49 -9.09 10.93
N LEU A 144 -14.13 -8.01 10.23
CA LEU A 144 -12.90 -7.90 9.47
C LEU A 144 -11.78 -7.13 10.19
N GLU A 145 -12.04 -6.63 11.40
CA GLU A 145 -11.13 -5.74 12.13
C GLU A 145 -9.76 -6.38 12.34
N GLU A 146 -9.72 -7.59 12.92
CA GLU A 146 -8.47 -8.28 13.26
C GLU A 146 -7.61 -8.50 12.00
N LYS A 147 -8.25 -8.96 10.92
CA LYS A 147 -7.60 -9.16 9.62
C LYS A 147 -7.08 -7.85 9.05
N ALA A 148 -7.84 -6.77 9.15
CA ALA A 148 -7.45 -5.46 8.62
C ALA A 148 -6.30 -4.85 9.42
N ARG A 149 -6.27 -5.02 10.74
CA ARG A 149 -5.16 -4.57 11.58
C ARG A 149 -3.86 -5.30 11.24
N ALA A 150 -3.94 -6.60 10.95
CA ALA A 150 -2.78 -7.41 10.55
C ALA A 150 -2.13 -6.96 9.23
N CYS A 151 -2.82 -6.15 8.41
CA CYS A 151 -2.24 -5.58 7.19
C CYS A 151 -1.30 -4.41 7.45
N TYR A 152 -1.37 -3.77 8.63
CA TYR A 152 -0.59 -2.58 8.96
C TYR A 152 0.66 -2.96 9.75
N GLU A 153 1.78 -2.38 9.37
CA GLU A 153 3.03 -2.45 10.12
C GLU A 153 2.96 -1.68 11.45
N GLY A 154 3.32 -2.37 12.53
CA GLY A 154 3.44 -1.78 13.86
C GLY A 154 2.11 -1.62 14.62
N LEU A 155 2.22 -1.05 15.83
CA LEU A 155 1.07 -0.90 16.74
C LEU A 155 0.18 0.28 16.35
N LEU A 156 -1.12 0.03 16.25
CA LEU A 156 -2.11 1.05 15.95
C LEU A 156 -2.72 1.64 17.22
N GLY A 157 -2.61 2.95 17.41
CA GLY A 157 -3.14 3.67 18.58
C GLY A 157 -4.66 3.91 18.58
N LEU A 158 -5.44 3.19 17.78
CA LEU A 158 -6.90 3.32 17.68
C LEU A 158 -7.62 2.22 18.46
N SER A 159 -8.63 2.59 19.24
CA SER A 159 -9.57 1.62 19.82
C SER A 159 -10.33 0.86 18.73
N SER A 160 -10.96 -0.27 19.09
CA SER A 160 -11.76 -1.06 18.12
C SER A 160 -12.87 -0.24 17.47
N ASN A 161 -13.58 0.57 18.26
CA ASN A 161 -14.66 1.39 17.72
C ASN A 161 -14.15 2.48 16.77
N GLU A 162 -13.06 3.17 17.13
CA GLU A 162 -12.47 4.20 16.26
C GLU A 162 -11.92 3.60 14.95
N PHE A 163 -11.31 2.41 15.03
CA PHE A 163 -10.78 1.72 13.86
C PHE A 163 -11.90 1.26 12.93
N VAL A 164 -12.96 0.65 13.46
CA VAL A 164 -14.13 0.24 12.67
C VAL A 164 -14.85 1.45 12.07
N GLU A 165 -15.02 2.53 12.82
CA GLU A 165 -15.57 3.79 12.29
C GLU A 165 -14.72 4.31 11.12
N MET A 166 -13.40 4.34 11.29
CA MET A 166 -12.46 4.74 10.23
C MET A 166 -12.62 3.87 8.98
N LEU A 167 -12.66 2.54 9.11
CA LEU A 167 -12.82 1.63 7.97
C LEU A 167 -14.11 1.90 7.20
N VAL A 168 -15.22 2.10 7.91
CA VAL A 168 -16.53 2.40 7.29
C VAL A 168 -16.47 3.74 6.55
N LEU A 169 -16.03 4.80 7.22
CA LEU A 169 -16.02 6.15 6.66
C LEU A 169 -15.06 6.27 5.47
N ASP A 170 -13.82 5.84 5.66
CA ASP A 170 -12.77 5.93 4.66
C ASP A 170 -13.09 5.02 3.47
N GLY A 171 -13.54 3.78 3.74
CA GLY A 171 -13.87 2.82 2.68
C GLY A 171 -15.08 3.22 1.84
N CYS A 172 -16.14 3.73 2.48
CA CYS A 172 -17.31 4.26 1.76
C CYS A 172 -16.95 5.47 0.89
N PHE A 173 -16.11 6.37 1.41
CA PHE A 173 -15.65 7.53 0.68
C PHE A 173 -14.84 7.14 -0.57
N VAL A 174 -13.89 6.21 -0.42
CA VAL A 174 -13.09 5.70 -1.56
C VAL A 174 -13.99 5.05 -2.62
N LEU A 175 -14.98 4.26 -2.21
CA LEU A 175 -15.91 3.62 -3.15
C LEU A 175 -16.78 4.62 -3.91
N GLU A 176 -17.24 5.71 -3.28
CA GLU A 176 -17.99 6.75 -3.99
C GLU A 176 -17.13 7.49 -5.03
N LEU A 177 -15.83 7.69 -4.75
CA LEU A 177 -14.90 8.25 -5.73
C LEU A 177 -14.70 7.31 -6.93
N PHE A 178 -14.43 6.04 -6.64
CA PHE A 178 -14.24 5.00 -7.66
C PHE A 178 -15.46 4.85 -8.56
N ARG A 179 -16.65 4.70 -7.96
CA ARG A 179 -17.90 4.60 -8.71
C ARG A 179 -18.22 5.88 -9.44
N GLY A 180 -18.04 7.04 -8.82
CA GLY A 180 -18.39 8.32 -9.44
C GLY A 180 -17.52 8.69 -10.63
N ALA A 181 -16.27 8.20 -10.68
CA ALA A 181 -15.42 8.35 -11.85
C ALA A 181 -15.86 7.50 -13.06
N VAL A 182 -16.55 6.37 -12.81
CA VAL A 182 -16.99 5.44 -13.87
C VAL A 182 -18.46 5.65 -14.24
N GLU A 183 -19.34 5.69 -13.24
CA GLU A 183 -20.80 5.84 -13.38
C GLU A 183 -21.21 7.31 -13.54
N GLY A 184 -20.39 8.24 -13.04
CA GLY A 184 -20.69 9.66 -12.98
C GLY A 184 -21.28 10.09 -11.63
N PHE A 185 -20.70 11.11 -11.01
CA PHE A 185 -21.13 11.60 -9.69
C PHE A 185 -22.58 12.09 -9.65
N THR A 186 -23.12 12.62 -10.75
CA THR A 186 -24.53 13.01 -10.83
C THR A 186 -25.48 11.80 -10.75
N GLU A 187 -25.09 10.65 -11.29
CA GLU A 187 -25.87 9.40 -11.21
C GLU A 187 -25.84 8.82 -9.80
N LEU A 188 -24.71 8.98 -9.09
CA LEU A 188 -24.64 8.70 -7.64
C LEU A 188 -25.41 9.73 -6.79
N GLY A 189 -25.84 10.81 -7.44
CA GLY A 189 -26.74 11.81 -6.90
C GLY A 189 -26.05 12.99 -6.21
N TYR A 190 -24.78 13.23 -6.50
CA TYR A 190 -24.10 14.45 -6.09
C TYR A 190 -24.49 15.62 -7.00
N ALA A 191 -24.70 16.78 -6.38
CA ALA A 191 -25.00 18.00 -7.11
C ALA A 191 -23.74 18.49 -7.85
N ARG A 192 -23.90 19.20 -8.97
CA ARG A 192 -22.78 19.72 -9.78
C ARG A 192 -21.90 20.75 -9.07
N ASN A 193 -22.34 21.27 -7.93
CA ASN A 193 -21.61 22.19 -7.07
C ASN A 193 -21.06 21.52 -5.80
N ASP A 194 -21.09 20.18 -5.72
CA ASP A 194 -20.48 19.47 -4.60
C ASP A 194 -18.96 19.74 -4.57
N PRO A 195 -18.41 20.18 -3.42
CA PRO A 195 -17.02 20.61 -3.31
C PRO A 195 -16.00 19.47 -3.49
N VAL A 196 -16.42 18.21 -3.38
CA VAL A 196 -15.54 17.04 -3.52
C VAL A 196 -15.98 16.17 -4.70
N PHE A 197 -17.27 15.86 -4.78
CA PHE A 197 -17.84 14.96 -5.78
C PHE A 197 -18.32 15.67 -7.06
N ALA A 198 -18.04 16.96 -7.23
CA ALA A 198 -18.27 17.66 -8.50
C ALA A 198 -17.11 18.55 -8.96
N MET A 199 -16.13 18.80 -8.09
CA MET A 199 -15.01 19.69 -8.37
C MET A 199 -13.82 18.93 -8.96
N ARG A 200 -13.53 19.16 -10.25
CA ARG A 200 -12.37 18.53 -10.93
C ARG A 200 -11.01 18.93 -10.36
N GLY A 201 -10.91 20.10 -9.70
CA GLY A 201 -9.63 20.65 -9.22
C GLY A 201 -9.02 19.94 -8.01
N SER A 202 -9.84 19.38 -7.10
CA SER A 202 -9.33 18.65 -5.92
C SER A 202 -9.00 17.19 -6.21
N MET A 203 -9.49 16.65 -7.32
CA MET A 203 -9.37 15.23 -7.65
C MET A 203 -7.92 14.76 -7.72
N HIS A 204 -7.02 15.52 -8.36
CA HIS A 204 -5.59 15.18 -8.42
C HIS A 204 -4.92 15.11 -7.04
N SER A 205 -5.31 16.01 -6.12
CA SER A 205 -4.75 16.01 -4.76
C SER A 205 -5.25 14.82 -3.94
N ILE A 206 -6.53 14.45 -4.10
CA ILE A 206 -7.13 13.27 -3.48
C ILE A 206 -6.48 11.99 -4.02
N GLN A 207 -6.41 11.87 -5.34
CA GLN A 207 -5.78 10.77 -6.05
C GLN A 207 -4.33 10.55 -5.63
N ARG A 208 -3.53 11.62 -5.55
CA ARG A 208 -2.15 11.56 -5.06
C ARG A 208 -2.08 11.04 -3.62
N ASP A 209 -2.91 11.57 -2.73
CA ASP A 209 -2.93 11.13 -1.33
C ASP A 209 -3.38 9.66 -1.21
N MET A 210 -4.30 9.19 -2.06
CA MET A 210 -4.82 7.80 -2.07
C MET A 210 -3.79 6.74 -2.48
N ILE A 211 -2.66 7.13 -3.06
CA ILE A 211 -1.57 6.22 -3.45
C ILE A 211 -0.29 6.47 -2.64
N MET A 212 -0.38 7.19 -1.51
CA MET A 212 0.74 7.29 -0.57
C MET A 212 0.85 6.03 0.30
N LEU A 213 2.07 5.58 0.58
CA LEU A 213 2.36 4.33 1.29
C LEU A 213 1.63 4.24 2.65
N GLU A 214 1.69 5.30 3.44
CA GLU A 214 1.06 5.35 4.77
C GLU A 214 -0.45 5.69 4.74
N ASN A 215 -1.04 5.88 3.56
CA ASN A 215 -2.41 6.38 3.41
C ASN A 215 -3.30 5.39 2.67
N GLN A 216 -3.27 4.13 3.12
CA GLN A 216 -3.89 2.99 2.44
C GLN A 216 -4.98 2.32 3.29
N LEU A 217 -5.93 1.69 2.58
CA LEU A 217 -6.85 0.70 3.11
C LEU A 217 -6.64 -0.63 2.38
N PRO A 218 -6.74 -1.77 3.07
CA PRO A 218 -6.76 -3.07 2.41
C PRO A 218 -7.94 -3.17 1.44
N LEU A 219 -7.71 -3.69 0.25
CA LEU A 219 -8.69 -3.75 -0.83
C LEU A 219 -9.87 -4.67 -0.49
N PHE A 220 -9.65 -5.70 0.33
CA PHE A 220 -10.73 -6.59 0.78
C PHE A 220 -11.79 -5.86 1.62
N ILE A 221 -11.42 -4.79 2.35
CA ILE A 221 -12.36 -3.92 3.05
C ILE A 221 -13.28 -3.24 2.05
N LEU A 222 -12.70 -2.68 0.99
CA LEU A 222 -13.45 -2.05 -0.08
C LEU A 222 -14.33 -3.04 -0.84
N ASN A 223 -13.84 -4.26 -1.09
CA ASN A 223 -14.64 -5.34 -1.70
C ASN A 223 -15.87 -5.63 -0.85
N ARG A 224 -15.68 -5.85 0.46
CA ARG A 224 -16.78 -6.15 1.38
C ARG A 224 -17.81 -5.02 1.45
N LEU A 225 -17.36 -3.77 1.53
CA LEU A 225 -18.25 -2.61 1.54
C LEU A 225 -19.02 -2.47 0.21
N LEU A 226 -18.39 -2.76 -0.92
CA LEU A 226 -19.05 -2.71 -2.22
C LEU A 226 -20.11 -3.83 -2.37
N GLU A 227 -19.83 -5.04 -1.89
CA GLU A 227 -20.80 -6.14 -1.83
C GLU A 227 -22.07 -5.73 -1.07
N LEU A 228 -21.92 -5.07 0.08
CA LEU A 228 -23.05 -4.57 0.88
C LEU A 228 -23.88 -3.55 0.09
N GLN A 229 -23.23 -2.68 -0.67
CA GLN A 229 -23.92 -1.66 -1.46
C GLN A 229 -24.67 -2.23 -2.68
N LEU A 230 -24.10 -3.25 -3.33
CA LEU A 230 -24.67 -3.85 -4.54
C LEU A 230 -25.64 -5.00 -4.24
N GLY A 231 -25.59 -5.57 -3.04
CA GLY A 231 -26.42 -6.71 -2.64
C GLY A 231 -26.03 -8.03 -3.32
N THR A 232 -24.88 -8.10 -3.98
CA THR A 232 -24.38 -9.30 -4.68
C THR A 232 -23.10 -9.82 -4.04
N LYS A 233 -23.00 -11.14 -3.86
CA LYS A 233 -21.93 -11.81 -3.08
C LYS A 233 -20.66 -12.14 -3.89
N SER A 234 -20.59 -11.79 -5.18
CA SER A 234 -19.52 -12.29 -6.05
C SER A 234 -19.12 -11.24 -7.08
N GLN A 235 -18.27 -10.30 -6.65
CA GLN A 235 -17.63 -9.31 -7.53
C GLN A 235 -16.12 -9.29 -7.27
N THR A 236 -15.50 -10.47 -7.20
CA THR A 236 -14.04 -10.62 -7.04
C THR A 236 -13.34 -9.81 -8.14
N GLY A 237 -12.46 -8.89 -7.74
CA GLY A 237 -11.69 -8.05 -8.65
C GLY A 237 -12.37 -6.75 -9.10
N LEU A 238 -13.66 -6.52 -8.81
CA LEU A 238 -14.35 -5.30 -9.26
C LEU A 238 -13.76 -4.03 -8.67
N VAL A 239 -13.40 -4.02 -7.38
CA VAL A 239 -12.78 -2.83 -6.78
C VAL A 239 -11.40 -2.58 -7.37
N ALA A 240 -10.60 -3.62 -7.65
CA ALA A 240 -9.32 -3.47 -8.32
C ALA A 240 -9.49 -2.81 -9.71
N GLN A 241 -10.52 -3.22 -10.46
CA GLN A 241 -10.85 -2.62 -11.75
C GLN A 241 -11.28 -1.15 -11.63
N LEU A 242 -12.13 -0.83 -10.65
CA LEU A 242 -12.55 0.55 -10.40
C LEU A 242 -11.37 1.43 -9.98
N ALA A 243 -10.50 0.92 -9.09
CA ALA A 243 -9.29 1.59 -8.65
C ALA A 243 -8.35 1.85 -9.83
N PHE A 244 -8.12 0.85 -10.68
CA PHE A 244 -7.32 1.00 -11.90
C PHE A 244 -7.84 2.14 -12.78
N ARG A 245 -9.15 2.14 -13.10
CA ARG A 245 -9.76 3.20 -13.93
C ARG A 245 -9.68 4.57 -13.25
N PHE A 246 -9.81 4.61 -11.93
CA PHE A 246 -9.73 5.85 -11.16
C PHE A 246 -8.33 6.45 -11.19
N PHE A 247 -7.28 5.64 -11.09
CA PHE A 247 -5.89 6.13 -11.07
C PHE A 247 -5.24 6.28 -12.44
N ASP A 248 -5.84 5.74 -13.51
CA ASP A 248 -5.33 5.89 -14.88
C ASP A 248 -5.13 7.37 -15.28
N LEU A 249 -5.96 8.28 -14.76
CA LEU A 249 -5.83 9.72 -14.97
C LEU A 249 -4.57 10.34 -14.34
N LEU A 250 -3.83 9.60 -13.52
CA LEU A 250 -2.55 10.02 -12.93
C LEU A 250 -1.33 9.53 -13.70
N MET A 251 -1.51 8.71 -14.74
CA MET A 251 -0.40 8.18 -15.51
C MET A 251 0.37 9.35 -16.15
N PRO A 252 1.69 9.49 -15.93
CA PRO A 252 2.51 10.49 -16.60
C PRO A 252 2.64 10.15 -18.10
N THR A 253 1.58 10.42 -18.83
CA THR A 253 1.45 10.23 -20.27
C THR A 253 0.98 11.53 -20.87
N ASP A 254 1.62 11.99 -21.94
CA ASP A 254 1.27 13.23 -22.64
C ASP A 254 -0.09 13.16 -23.37
N GLU A 255 -0.76 12.00 -23.38
CA GLU A 255 -2.08 11.79 -23.98
C GLU A 255 -3.04 11.03 -23.04
N PRO A 256 -4.30 11.50 -22.87
CA PRO A 256 -5.35 10.74 -22.20
C PRO A 256 -5.64 9.43 -22.94
N MET A 257 -5.97 8.34 -22.23
CA MET A 257 -6.38 7.08 -22.87
C MET A 257 -7.49 7.30 -23.89
N THR A 258 -7.33 6.74 -25.09
CA THR A 258 -8.34 6.84 -26.14
C THR A 258 -9.51 5.90 -25.85
N LYS A 259 -10.70 6.19 -26.40
CA LYS A 259 -11.87 5.28 -26.31
C LYS A 259 -11.57 3.85 -26.80
N THR A 260 -10.56 3.71 -27.68
CA THR A 260 -10.07 2.43 -28.19
C THR A 260 -9.22 1.67 -27.17
N ASP A 261 -8.53 2.36 -26.27
CA ASP A 261 -7.76 1.73 -25.20
C ASP A 261 -8.69 1.26 -24.07
N GLN A 262 -9.78 2.02 -23.81
CA GLN A 262 -10.86 1.63 -22.90
C GLN A 262 -11.59 0.36 -23.37
N SER A 263 -11.95 0.28 -24.66
CA SER A 263 -12.65 -0.89 -25.20
C SER A 263 -11.76 -2.14 -25.34
N LYS A 264 -10.46 -1.96 -25.59
CA LYS A 264 -9.49 -3.06 -25.54
C LYS A 264 -9.40 -3.63 -24.13
N LEU A 265 -9.30 -2.78 -23.11
CA LEU A 265 -9.24 -3.20 -21.72
C LEU A 265 -10.53 -3.93 -21.28
N GLU A 266 -11.70 -3.46 -21.73
CA GLU A 266 -12.98 -4.13 -21.50
C GLU A 266 -13.07 -5.51 -22.19
N ASN A 267 -12.52 -5.64 -23.41
CA ASN A 267 -12.47 -6.92 -24.12
C ASN A 267 -11.45 -7.90 -23.51
N TYR A 268 -10.30 -7.44 -23.00
CA TYR A 268 -9.29 -8.32 -22.38
C TYR A 268 -9.73 -8.91 -21.03
N LEU A 269 -10.57 -8.18 -20.29
CA LEU A 269 -11.15 -8.65 -19.03
C LEU A 269 -12.33 -9.61 -19.21
N GLY A 270 -12.82 -9.75 -20.45
CA GLY A 270 -13.93 -10.64 -20.81
C GLY A 270 -13.51 -12.01 -21.36
N GLU A 271 -12.32 -12.16 -21.94
CA GLU A 271 -12.05 -13.33 -22.80
C GLU A 271 -10.80 -14.18 -22.51
N ASP A 272 -9.86 -13.80 -21.63
CA ASP A 272 -8.72 -14.67 -21.28
C ASP A 272 -8.62 -14.95 -19.77
N LYS A 273 -9.08 -16.13 -19.35
CA LYS A 273 -8.83 -16.71 -18.01
C LYS A 273 -7.35 -17.06 -17.77
N ALA A 274 -6.44 -16.71 -18.69
CA ALA A 274 -5.06 -17.18 -18.67
C ALA A 274 -4.17 -16.42 -17.66
N PHE A 275 -4.49 -15.16 -17.32
CA PHE A 275 -3.76 -14.40 -16.30
C PHE A 275 -4.56 -13.18 -15.83
N ASP A 276 -5.11 -13.22 -14.62
CA ASP A 276 -5.64 -12.03 -13.94
C ASP A 276 -4.51 -11.45 -13.06
N PRO A 277 -3.98 -10.23 -13.35
CA PRO A 277 -2.90 -9.61 -12.57
C PRO A 277 -3.27 -9.31 -11.11
N PHE A 278 -4.57 -9.46 -10.77
CA PHE A 278 -5.12 -9.33 -9.43
C PHE A 278 -5.59 -10.66 -8.84
N ALA A 279 -5.42 -11.79 -9.54
CA ALA A 279 -5.80 -13.12 -9.02
C ALA A 279 -4.82 -13.69 -8.00
N ASP A 280 -3.61 -13.15 -7.91
CA ASP A 280 -2.64 -13.59 -6.91
C ASP A 280 -3.08 -13.10 -5.53
N MET A 281 -3.47 -14.04 -4.67
CA MET A 281 -4.21 -13.86 -3.41
C MET A 281 -3.36 -13.26 -2.27
N ARG A 282 -2.66 -12.15 -2.51
CA ARG A 282 -2.12 -11.29 -1.45
C ARG A 282 -3.07 -10.11 -1.20
N GLU A 283 -3.09 -9.62 0.02
CA GLU A 283 -3.95 -8.49 0.39
C GLU A 283 -3.47 -7.22 -0.32
N LEU A 284 -4.22 -6.80 -1.36
CA LEU A 284 -3.91 -5.61 -2.14
C LEU A 284 -4.31 -4.33 -1.40
N HIS A 285 -3.77 -3.20 -1.83
CA HIS A 285 -4.27 -1.86 -1.53
C HIS A 285 -4.12 -0.96 -2.76
N CYS A 286 -4.57 0.30 -2.68
CA CYS A 286 -4.63 1.20 -3.84
C CYS A 286 -3.27 1.45 -4.49
N LEU A 287 -2.22 1.69 -3.71
CA LEU A 287 -0.85 1.86 -4.21
C LEU A 287 -0.32 0.58 -4.90
N ASP A 288 -0.62 -0.63 -4.41
CA ASP A 288 -0.19 -1.86 -5.10
C ASP A 288 -0.97 -2.09 -6.41
N VAL A 289 -2.28 -1.77 -6.43
CA VAL A 289 -3.07 -1.78 -7.67
C VAL A 289 -2.51 -0.79 -8.69
N PHE A 290 -2.15 0.42 -8.24
CA PHE A 290 -1.53 1.43 -9.10
C PHE A 290 -0.16 0.97 -9.59
N ARG A 291 0.70 0.45 -8.72
CA ARG A 291 2.00 -0.11 -9.10
C ARG A 291 1.85 -1.18 -10.20
N ARG A 292 0.94 -2.13 -10.00
CA ARG A 292 0.68 -3.20 -10.99
C ARG A 292 0.13 -2.65 -12.30
N SER A 293 -0.62 -1.53 -12.30
CA SER A 293 -1.08 -0.90 -13.55
C SER A 293 0.07 -0.34 -14.39
N LEU A 294 1.13 0.17 -13.74
CA LEU A 294 2.35 0.63 -14.43
C LEU A 294 3.07 -0.54 -15.11
N LEU A 295 3.14 -1.70 -14.46
CA LEU A 295 3.83 -2.89 -14.94
C LEU A 295 3.04 -3.62 -16.03
N TRP A 296 1.71 -3.69 -15.90
CA TRP A 296 0.84 -4.44 -16.81
C TRP A 296 0.67 -3.79 -18.19
N SER A 297 0.93 -2.49 -18.31
CA SER A 297 0.88 -1.79 -19.61
C SER A 297 1.96 -2.26 -20.62
N SER A 298 2.81 -3.23 -20.24
CA SER A 298 3.85 -3.83 -21.09
C SER A 298 3.63 -5.32 -21.39
N PRO A 299 2.63 -5.74 -22.20
CA PRO A 299 2.62 -7.09 -22.71
C PRO A 299 3.47 -7.15 -24.00
N LYS A 300 4.68 -7.72 -23.85
CA LYS A 300 5.72 -8.03 -24.85
C LYS A 300 6.60 -6.87 -25.33
N PRO A 301 7.94 -7.00 -25.25
CA PRO A 301 8.87 -6.19 -26.03
C PRO A 301 8.84 -6.66 -27.49
N GLU A 302 7.70 -6.56 -28.15
CA GLU A 302 7.74 -6.48 -29.61
C GLU A 302 8.24 -5.08 -29.95
N PRO A 303 9.21 -4.94 -30.88
CA PRO A 303 9.75 -3.64 -31.27
C PRO A 303 8.65 -2.85 -31.97
N ARG A 304 7.82 -2.18 -31.18
CA ARG A 304 6.76 -1.31 -31.67
C ARG A 304 7.44 -0.07 -32.21
N ARG A 305 7.45 0.06 -33.55
CA ARG A 305 7.80 1.29 -34.27
C ARG A 305 6.74 2.38 -34.11
N ARG A 306 6.29 2.65 -32.89
CA ARG A 306 5.45 3.81 -32.60
C ARG A 306 6.26 4.73 -31.70
N LYS A 307 6.45 5.97 -32.17
CA LYS A 307 6.83 7.08 -31.30
C LYS A 307 5.61 7.38 -30.44
N THR A 308 5.55 6.78 -29.27
CA THR A 308 4.66 7.21 -28.19
C THR A 308 5.55 7.73 -27.08
N ASP A 309 5.16 8.87 -26.48
CA ASP A 309 5.91 9.50 -25.38
C ASP A 309 5.40 8.97 -24.03
N ARG A 310 5.06 7.68 -23.91
CA ARG A 310 4.60 7.11 -22.63
C ARG A 310 5.78 6.82 -21.73
N PHE A 311 5.64 7.02 -20.42
CA PHE A 311 6.75 6.81 -19.48
C PHE A 311 7.26 5.37 -19.45
N TRP A 312 6.46 4.40 -19.91
CA TRP A 312 6.78 2.96 -19.90
C TRP A 312 7.28 2.42 -21.24
N ASP A 313 7.48 3.25 -22.27
CA ASP A 313 7.98 2.81 -23.59
C ASP A 313 9.50 2.57 -23.60
N ILE A 314 9.97 1.59 -22.82
CA ILE A 314 11.37 1.19 -22.80
C ILE A 314 11.69 0.44 -24.11
N GLN A 315 12.61 0.97 -24.90
CA GLN A 315 13.02 0.38 -26.17
C GLN A 315 14.39 -0.29 -26.03
N PHE A 316 14.52 -1.51 -26.53
CA PHE A 316 15.82 -2.14 -26.69
C PHE A 316 16.28 -2.00 -28.13
N ASN A 317 17.30 -1.16 -28.36
CA ASN A 317 17.79 -0.85 -29.70
C ASN A 317 19.31 -1.03 -29.75
N LYS A 318 19.77 -1.95 -30.61
CA LYS A 318 21.21 -2.21 -30.86
C LYS A 318 22.06 -2.43 -29.60
N GLY A 319 21.54 -3.14 -28.60
CA GLY A 319 22.26 -3.43 -27.36
C GLY A 319 22.14 -2.34 -26.28
N TYR A 320 21.43 -1.25 -26.55
CA TYR A 320 21.16 -0.19 -25.58
C TYR A 320 19.70 -0.23 -25.14
N LEU A 321 19.48 -0.03 -23.83
CA LEU A 321 18.17 0.20 -23.26
C LEU A 321 17.87 1.71 -23.31
N GLU A 322 16.95 2.11 -24.18
CA GLU A 322 16.49 3.48 -24.32
C GLU A 322 15.25 3.67 -23.44
N ILE A 323 15.39 4.50 -22.41
CA ILE A 323 14.33 4.79 -21.44
C ILE A 323 13.75 6.17 -21.78
N PRO A 324 12.42 6.31 -21.89
CA PRO A 324 11.76 7.59 -22.12
C PRO A 324 12.18 8.65 -21.10
N ARG A 325 12.24 9.92 -21.53
CA ARG A 325 12.52 11.04 -20.61
C ARG A 325 11.36 11.22 -19.65
N LEU A 326 11.60 11.00 -18.37
CA LEU A 326 10.62 11.25 -17.31
C LEU A 326 10.59 12.74 -16.93
N LEU A 327 9.42 13.35 -17.02
CA LEU A 327 9.18 14.69 -16.48
C LEU A 327 8.80 14.58 -14.99
N ILE A 328 9.75 14.89 -14.12
CA ILE A 328 9.51 14.95 -12.67
C ILE A 328 9.15 16.39 -12.31
N HIS A 329 7.91 16.60 -11.88
CA HIS A 329 7.44 17.83 -11.24
C HIS A 329 6.89 17.50 -9.84
N ASP A 330 6.57 18.50 -9.02
CA ASP A 330 6.15 18.28 -7.62
C ASP A 330 4.98 17.29 -7.46
N GLY A 331 4.13 17.17 -8.49
CA GLY A 331 3.02 16.21 -8.54
C GLY A 331 3.47 14.76 -8.75
N THR A 332 4.42 14.51 -9.65
CA THR A 332 4.93 13.15 -9.96
C THR A 332 6.05 12.72 -9.01
N LYS A 333 6.75 13.66 -8.38
CA LYS A 333 7.80 13.38 -7.39
C LYS A 333 7.29 12.54 -6.22
N SER A 334 6.19 12.98 -5.58
CA SER A 334 5.59 12.27 -4.44
C SER A 334 5.15 10.86 -4.84
N LEU A 335 4.60 10.69 -6.05
CA LEU A 335 4.21 9.38 -6.57
C LEU A 335 5.41 8.41 -6.62
N PHE A 336 6.50 8.80 -7.30
CA PHE A 336 7.66 7.93 -7.44
C PHE A 336 8.34 7.63 -6.10
N LEU A 337 8.41 8.62 -5.21
CA LEU A 337 8.99 8.42 -3.87
C LEU A 337 8.19 7.40 -3.05
N ASN A 338 6.86 7.39 -3.13
CA ASN A 338 6.04 6.39 -2.46
C ASN A 338 6.16 5.00 -3.08
N LEU A 339 6.31 4.90 -4.41
CA LEU A 339 6.59 3.63 -5.09
C LEU A 339 7.95 3.05 -4.69
N ILE A 340 9.00 3.89 -4.64
CA ILE A 340 10.34 3.48 -4.20
C ILE A 340 10.30 3.01 -2.74
N ALA A 341 9.63 3.78 -1.86
CA ALA A 341 9.48 3.39 -0.46
C ALA A 341 8.76 2.04 -0.31
N PHE A 342 7.69 1.82 -1.07
CA PHE A 342 6.96 0.55 -1.07
C PHE A 342 7.85 -0.61 -1.49
N GLU A 343 8.66 -0.44 -2.53
CA GLU A 343 9.54 -1.50 -3.05
C GLU A 343 10.68 -1.84 -2.10
N GLN A 344 11.26 -0.83 -1.44
CA GLN A 344 12.27 -1.06 -0.40
C GLN A 344 11.69 -1.87 0.77
N CYS A 345 10.50 -1.51 1.25
CA CYS A 345 9.83 -2.26 2.32
C CYS A 345 9.42 -3.69 1.87
N TYR A 346 8.99 -3.84 0.62
CA TYR A 346 8.55 -5.12 0.06
C TYR A 346 9.70 -6.10 -0.21
N ILE A 347 10.86 -5.61 -0.64
CA ILE A 347 12.05 -6.44 -0.86
C ILE A 347 12.61 -6.90 0.49
N ASP A 348 12.67 -6.00 1.48
CA ASP A 348 13.13 -6.34 2.82
C ASP A 348 12.25 -7.41 3.47
N SER A 349 10.94 -7.44 3.16
CA SER A 349 10.02 -8.47 3.69
C SER A 349 10.05 -9.80 2.95
N ALA A 350 10.63 -9.85 1.73
CA ALA A 350 10.72 -11.07 0.92
C ALA A 350 12.06 -11.80 1.04
N MET A 351 13.09 -11.17 1.63
CA MET A 351 14.44 -11.74 1.82
C MET A 351 14.68 -12.34 3.22
N THR A 352 13.77 -12.14 4.17
CA THR A 352 13.67 -12.84 5.47
C THR A 352 12.72 -14.01 5.36
#